data_AF-A0A559JG01-F1
#
_entry.id   AF-A0A559JG01-F1
#
_cell.length_a   1.000
_cell.length_b   1.000
_cell.length_c   1.000
_cell.angle_alpha   90.00
_cell.angle_beta   90.00
_cell.angle_gamma   90.00
#
_symmetry.space_group_name_H-M   'P 1'
#
loop_
_entity.id
_entity.type
_entity.pdbx_description
1 polymer ?
#
loop_
_entity_poly.entity_id
_entity_poly.type
_entity_poly.pdbx_seq_one_letter_code
_entity_poly.pdbx_strand_id
1 'polypeptide(L)' 'MLTESTHVADIAFEVGYESPSQFSREYARLFGFSPVSDIKRFS' A
#
# COMPACT_ATOMS: atom_id res chain seq x y z
N MET A 1 -5.69 11.26 -1.62
CA MET A 1 -4.58 10.87 -2.51
C MET A 1 -3.26 10.91 -1.76
N LEU A 2 -2.78 12.07 -1.28
CA LEU A 2 -1.49 12.13 -0.56
C LEU A 2 -1.53 11.44 0.82
N THR A 3 -2.57 11.67 1.62
CA THR A 3 -2.72 11.06 2.96
C THR A 3 -2.81 9.54 2.93
N GLU A 4 -3.54 8.96 1.97
CA GLU A 4 -3.64 7.50 1.81
C GLU A 4 -2.28 6.92 1.41
N SER A 5 -1.54 7.59 0.53
CA SER A 5 -0.18 7.17 0.14
C SER A 5 0.81 7.23 1.30
N THR A 6 0.72 8.26 2.14
CA THR A 6 1.52 8.35 3.38
C THR A 6 1.18 7.20 4.32
N HIS A 7 -0.11 6.94 4.55
CA HIS A 7 -0.55 5.85 5.41
C HIS A 7 -0.08 4.46 4.90
N VAL A 8 -0.12 4.23 3.58
CA VAL A 8 0.42 3.00 2.98
C VAL A 8 1.93 2.90 3.16
N ALA A 9 2.66 4.01 3.06
CA ALA A 9 4.09 4.01 3.30
C ALA A 9 4.43 3.67 4.76
N ASP A 10 3.68 4.22 5.71
CA ASP A 10 3.86 3.95 7.13
C ASP A 10 3.59 2.46 7.45
N ILE A 11 2.48 1.91 6.94
CA ILE A 11 2.16 0.48 7.08
C ILE A 11 3.25 -0.40 6.49
N ALA A 12 3.78 -0.04 5.31
CA ALA A 12 4.82 -0.84 4.67
C ALA A 12 6.05 -0.99 5.58
N PHE A 13 6.48 0.09 6.23
CA PHE A 13 7.59 0.03 7.18
C PHE A 13 7.22 -0.71 8.47
N GLU A 14 6.03 -0.49 9.01
CA GLU A 14 5.55 -1.15 10.23
C GLU A 14 5.53 -2.68 10.10
N VAL A 15 5.14 -3.20 8.93
CA VAL A 15 5.09 -4.64 8.66
C VAL A 15 6.41 -5.21 8.12
N GLY A 16 7.49 -4.41 8.12
CA GLY A 16 8.86 -4.87 7.89
C GLY A 16 9.37 -4.80 6.46
N TYR A 17 8.69 -4.08 5.56
CA TYR A 17 9.21 -3.86 4.21
C TYR A 17 10.27 -2.77 4.20
N GLU A 18 11.33 -2.98 3.42
CA GLU A 18 12.40 -2.00 3.24
C GLU A 18 11.96 -0.80 2.38
N SER A 19 10.86 -0.96 1.62
CA SER A 19 10.34 0.08 0.73
C SER A 19 8.82 -0.01 0.55
N PRO A 20 8.08 1.13 0.61
CA PRO A 20 6.66 1.19 0.26
C PRO A 20 6.35 0.68 -1.15
N SER A 21 7.30 0.83 -2.08
CA SER A 21 7.16 0.34 -3.44
C SER A 21 7.27 -1.18 -3.52
N GLN A 22 8.05 -1.83 -2.65
CA GLN A 22 8.07 -3.30 -2.54
C GLN A 22 6.72 -3.80 -2.05
N PHE A 23 6.23 -3.26 -0.93
CA PHE A 23 4.93 -3.58 -0.37
C PHE A 23 3.81 -3.44 -1.42
N SER A 24 3.76 -2.30 -2.12
CA SER A 24 2.72 -2.04 -3.12
C SER A 24 2.75 -3.02 -4.30
N ARG A 25 3.94 -3.46 -4.75
CA ARG A 25 4.07 -4.45 -5.82
C ARG A 25 3.61 -5.84 -5.38
N GLU A 26 4.00 -6.29 -4.20
CA GLU A 26 3.59 -7.60 -3.68
C GLU A 26 2.10 -7.63 -3.37
N TYR A 27 1.57 -6.56 -2.78
CA TYR A 27 0.13 -6.37 -2.56
C TYR A 27 -0.63 -6.46 -3.89
N ALA A 28 -0.22 -5.72 -4.92
CA ALA A 28 -0.86 -5.78 -6.23
C ALA A 28 -0.75 -7.16 -6.90
N ARG A 29 0.37 -7.88 -6.70
CA ARG A 29 0.52 -9.25 -7.20
C ARG A 29 -0.45 -10.23 -6.52
N LEU A 30 -0.75 -10.03 -5.24
CA LEU A 30 -1.61 -10.91 -4.45
C LEU A 30 -3.10 -10.57 -4.60
N PHE A 31 -3.45 -9.29 -4.68
CA PHE A 31 -4.83 -8.80 -4.61
C PHE A 31 -5.33 -8.12 -5.89
N GLY A 32 -4.46 -7.92 -6.88
CA GLY A 32 -4.82 -7.39 -8.21
C GLY A 32 -4.92 -5.86 -8.32
N PHE A 33 -4.83 -5.14 -7.20
CA PHE A 33 -4.90 -3.67 -7.16
C PHE A 33 -3.80 -3.09 -6.26
N SER A 34 -3.46 -1.82 -6.44
CA SER A 34 -2.57 -1.14 -5.49
C SER A 34 -3.27 -0.95 -4.13
N PRO A 35 -2.55 -0.95 -3.00
CA PRO A 35 -3.16 -0.73 -1.69
C PRO A 35 -3.91 0.61 -1.60
N VAL A 36 -3.40 1.68 -2.22
CA VAL A 36 -4.07 2.99 -2.27
C VAL A 36 -5.38 2.93 -3.08
N SER A 37 -5.41 2.16 -4.17
CA SER A 37 -6.64 1.95 -4.95
C SER A 37 -7.67 1.14 -4.19
N ASP A 38 -7.23 0.15 -3.42
CA ASP A 38 -8.13 -0.72 -2.65
C ASP A 38 -8.74 0.02 -1.46
N ILE A 39 -7.95 0.84 -0.76
CA ILE A 39 -8.45 1.73 0.31
C ILE A 39 -9.58 2.63 -0.21
N LYS A 40 -9.39 3.26 -1.38
CA LYS A 40 -10.42 4.12 -2.01
C LYS A 40 -11.72 3.38 -2.34
N ARG A 41 -11.66 2.07 -2.54
CA ARG A 41 -12.82 1.26 -2.89
C ARG A 41 -13.70 0.98 -1.68
N PHE A 42 -13.11 1.02 -0.48
CA PHE A 42 -13.77 0.70 0.79
C PHE A 42 -13.90 1.90 1.74
N SER A 43 -13.45 3.09 1.32
CA SER A 43 -13.54 4.36 2.06
C SER A 43 -14.77 5.18 1.69
#